data_AF-A0AAN5DGZ7-F1
#
_entry.id   AF-A0AAN5DGZ7-F1
#
_cell.length_a   1.000
_cell.length_b   1.000
_cell.length_c   1.000
_cell.angle_alpha   90.00
_cell.angle_beta   90.00
_cell.angle_gamma   90.00
#
_symmetry.space_group_name_H-M   'P 1'
#
loop_
_entity.id
_entity.type
_entity.pdbx_description
1 polymer ?
#
loop_
_entity_poly.entity_id
_entity_poly.type
_entity_poly.pdbx_seq_one_letter_code
_entity_poly.pdbx_strand_id
1 'polypeptide(L)'
;RSRAMYTSLLVYTINSGSVVLSVVQLCVAASIFDFIVMNKKYYESVDQAILIDPDYALNFYCAPLLSAALGLLAILAHRSPTIFKSFFARHNTLLAATHSLILGAAAIAFAQCSLLASRLSIDIEPYALNGTPQNFQDASCWYFLRLRASMALFGLQSVFALAQMGFLYSRKEIRFMGITHQQYAKIELF
;
A
#
# COMPACT_ATOMS: atom_id res chain seq x y z
N ARG A 1 1.81 27.28 -16.14
CA ARG A 1 2.41 27.26 -14.78
C ARG A 1 1.51 26.58 -13.74
N SER A 2 0.18 26.74 -13.79
CA SER A 2 -0.77 26.13 -12.83
C SER A 2 -0.80 24.58 -12.84
N ARG A 3 -0.88 23.92 -14.01
CA ARG A 3 -0.95 22.43 -14.09
C ARG A 3 0.19 21.71 -13.37
N ALA A 4 1.43 22.19 -13.52
CA ALA A 4 2.59 21.59 -12.87
C ALA A 4 2.53 21.66 -11.33
N MET A 5 1.88 22.70 -10.79
CA MET A 5 1.68 22.91 -9.36
C MET A 5 0.62 21.96 -8.81
N TYR A 6 -0.51 21.80 -9.51
CA TYR A 6 -1.57 20.83 -9.15
C TYR A 6 -1.07 19.38 -9.16
N THR A 7 -0.28 18.97 -10.16
CA THR A 7 0.27 17.61 -10.20
C THR A 7 1.24 17.35 -9.04
N SER A 8 2.01 18.35 -8.60
CA SER A 8 2.92 18.19 -7.45
C SER A 8 2.17 18.03 -6.12
N LEU A 9 1.06 18.77 -5.95
CA LEU A 9 0.20 18.68 -4.78
C LEU A 9 -0.51 17.32 -4.72
N LEU A 10 -1.03 16.85 -5.85
CA LEU A 10 -1.74 15.57 -5.94
C LEU A 10 -0.82 14.40 -5.58
N VAL A 11 0.41 14.37 -6.14
CA VAL A 11 1.42 13.36 -5.80
C VAL A 11 1.78 13.42 -4.31
N TYR A 12 1.96 14.61 -3.75
CA TYR A 12 2.23 14.78 -2.31
C TYR A 12 1.08 14.26 -1.44
N THR A 13 -0.17 14.57 -1.80
CA THR A 13 -1.36 14.12 -1.07
C THR A 13 -1.50 12.61 -1.12
N ILE A 14 -1.30 11.97 -2.28
CA ILE A 14 -1.37 10.50 -2.38
C ILE A 14 -0.26 9.86 -1.55
N ASN A 15 0.98 10.34 -1.63
CA ASN A 15 2.09 9.80 -0.83
C ASN A 15 1.82 9.93 0.67
N SER A 16 1.30 11.08 1.11
CA SER A 16 0.95 11.32 2.51
C SER A 16 -0.19 10.39 2.95
N GLY A 17 -1.22 10.23 2.12
CA GLY A 17 -2.32 9.30 2.35
C GLY A 17 -1.84 7.85 2.45
N SER A 18 -0.91 7.41 1.57
CA SER A 18 -0.31 6.08 1.63
C SER A 18 0.43 5.84 2.95
N VAL A 19 1.16 6.83 3.45
CA VAL A 19 1.85 6.72 4.76
C VAL A 19 0.83 6.59 5.89
N VAL A 20 -0.21 7.42 5.92
CA VAL A 20 -1.26 7.33 6.94
C VAL A 20 -1.96 5.97 6.90
N LEU A 21 -2.36 5.49 5.72
CA LEU A 21 -2.95 4.16 5.54
C LEU A 21 -2.01 3.05 6.03
N SER A 22 -0.70 3.21 5.81
CA SER A 22 0.30 2.25 6.29
C SER A 22 0.38 2.20 7.81
N VAL A 23 0.36 3.36 8.48
CA VAL A 23 0.33 3.42 9.95
C VAL A 23 -0.95 2.79 10.48
N VAL A 24 -2.11 3.12 9.91
CA VAL A 24 -3.39 2.53 10.32
C VAL A 24 -3.37 1.02 10.13
N GLN A 25 -2.86 0.52 8.99
CA GLN A 25 -2.74 -0.91 8.73
C GLN A 25 -1.79 -1.60 9.71
N LEU A 26 -0.67 -0.96 10.09
CA LEU A 26 0.23 -1.47 11.13
C LEU A 26 -0.46 -1.57 12.49
N CYS A 27 -1.27 -0.58 12.86
CA CYS A 27 -2.06 -0.63 14.09
C CYS A 27 -3.10 -1.76 14.07
N VAL A 28 -3.79 -1.96 12.94
CA VAL A 28 -4.76 -3.06 12.79
C VAL A 28 -4.06 -4.42 12.81
N ALA A 29 -2.94 -4.57 12.10
CA ALA A 29 -2.12 -5.77 12.14
C ALA A 29 -1.62 -6.06 13.56
N ALA A 30 -1.08 -5.05 14.26
CA ALA A 30 -0.69 -5.18 15.66
C ALA A 30 -1.85 -5.64 16.54
N SER A 31 -3.04 -5.04 16.37
CA SER A 31 -4.23 -5.46 17.10
C SER A 31 -4.61 -6.91 16.81
N ILE A 32 -4.52 -7.38 15.56
CA ILE A 32 -4.79 -8.77 15.18
C ILE A 32 -3.79 -9.73 15.86
N PHE A 33 -2.48 -9.47 15.74
CA PHE A 33 -1.47 -10.40 16.25
C PHE A 33 -1.31 -10.33 17.77
N ASP A 34 -1.50 -9.17 18.37
CA ASP A 34 -1.59 -9.04 19.83
C ASP A 34 -2.80 -9.82 20.36
N PHE A 35 -3.95 -9.76 19.67
CA PHE A 35 -5.10 -10.59 20.01
C PHE A 35 -4.80 -12.09 19.89
N ILE A 36 -4.07 -12.53 18.88
CA ILE A 36 -3.66 -13.94 18.72
C ILE A 36 -2.73 -14.40 19.85
N VAL A 37 -1.78 -13.56 20.24
CA VAL A 37 -0.81 -13.86 21.31
C VAL A 37 -1.47 -13.81 22.70
N MET A 38 -2.29 -12.80 22.96
CA MET A 38 -2.94 -12.56 24.25
C MET A 38 -4.14 -13.47 24.47
N ASN A 39 -4.95 -13.70 23.43
CA ASN A 39 -6.03 -14.67 23.45
C ASN A 39 -5.56 -15.98 22.84
N LYS A 40 -4.67 -16.68 23.57
CA LYS A 40 -4.49 -18.15 23.44
C LYS A 40 -5.82 -18.95 23.45
N LYS A 41 -6.97 -18.29 23.58
CA LYS A 41 -8.35 -18.79 23.61
C LYS A 41 -8.89 -19.40 22.31
N TYR A 42 -8.24 -19.24 21.16
CA TYR A 42 -8.54 -20.14 20.03
C TYR A 42 -8.06 -21.58 20.29
N TYR A 43 -7.19 -21.80 21.29
CA TYR A 43 -6.67 -23.13 21.65
C TYR A 43 -7.41 -23.80 22.83
N GLU A 44 -8.32 -23.11 23.51
CA GLU A 44 -9.04 -23.65 24.68
C GLU A 44 -10.40 -24.28 24.33
N SER A 45 -10.86 -24.12 23.08
CA SER A 45 -12.01 -24.83 22.54
C SER A 45 -11.56 -26.20 22.02
N VAL A 46 -11.95 -27.27 22.72
CA VAL A 46 -11.48 -28.66 22.58
C VAL A 46 -11.52 -29.23 21.15
N ASP A 47 -12.27 -28.64 20.22
CA ASP A 47 -12.44 -29.12 18.83
C ASP A 47 -12.19 -28.08 17.72
N GLN A 48 -11.73 -26.86 18.05
CA GLN A 48 -11.64 -25.80 17.04
C GLN A 48 -10.20 -25.52 16.62
N ALA A 49 -9.92 -25.93 15.39
CA ALA A 49 -8.62 -25.81 14.73
C ALA A 49 -8.07 -24.39 14.81
N ILE A 50 -6.73 -24.31 14.82
CA ILE A 50 -5.95 -23.08 14.70
C ILE A 50 -6.44 -22.33 13.45
N LEU A 51 -7.34 -21.35 13.63
CA LEU A 51 -7.93 -20.59 12.53
C LEU A 51 -6.95 -19.56 11.94
N ILE A 52 -5.76 -19.40 12.54
CA ILE A 52 -4.82 -18.35 12.18
C ILE A 52 -3.40 -18.87 12.20
N ASP A 53 -2.81 -18.92 11.01
CA ASP A 53 -1.40 -19.20 10.85
C ASP A 53 -0.57 -17.96 11.22
N PRO A 54 0.29 -18.01 12.25
CA PRO A 54 1.16 -16.89 12.61
C PRO A 54 2.12 -16.52 11.47
N ASP A 55 2.35 -17.39 10.50
CA ASP A 55 3.20 -17.11 9.33
C ASP A 55 2.65 -15.96 8.48
N TYR A 56 1.34 -15.68 8.55
CA TYR A 56 0.75 -14.52 7.89
C TYR A 56 1.15 -13.18 8.50
N ALA A 57 1.71 -13.16 9.73
CA ALA A 57 2.16 -11.94 10.39
C ALA A 57 3.19 -11.17 9.57
N LEU A 58 4.13 -11.90 8.98
CA LEU A 58 5.17 -11.31 8.14
C LEU A 58 4.56 -10.53 6.98
N ASN A 59 3.55 -11.07 6.32
CA ASN A 59 2.88 -10.38 5.21
C ASN A 59 2.15 -9.12 5.69
N PHE A 60 1.43 -9.23 6.81
CA PHE A 60 0.64 -8.12 7.36
C PHE A 60 1.48 -6.97 7.90
N TYR A 61 2.73 -7.21 8.30
CA TYR A 61 3.67 -6.16 8.74
C TYR A 61 4.58 -5.66 7.62
N CYS A 62 5.16 -6.54 6.79
CA CYS A 62 6.11 -6.15 5.76
C CYS A 62 5.45 -5.31 4.65
N ALA A 63 4.21 -5.63 4.26
CA ALA A 63 3.49 -4.88 3.25
C ALA A 63 3.28 -3.39 3.62
N PRO A 64 2.65 -3.04 4.76
CA PRO A 64 2.48 -1.64 5.12
C PRO A 64 3.82 -0.95 5.44
N LEU A 65 4.84 -1.66 5.95
CA LEU A 65 6.18 -1.07 6.10
C LEU A 65 6.79 -0.68 4.75
N LEU A 66 6.66 -1.53 3.73
CA LEU A 66 7.11 -1.21 2.38
C LEU A 66 6.35 -0.01 1.81
N SER A 67 5.02 0.04 1.98
CA SER A 67 4.19 1.18 1.57
C SER A 67 4.62 2.49 2.25
N ALA A 68 4.85 2.46 3.56
CA ALA A 68 5.33 3.61 4.32
C ALA A 68 6.71 4.07 3.85
N ALA A 69 7.64 3.13 3.63
CA ALA A 69 8.98 3.44 3.14
C ALA A 69 8.94 4.12 1.77
N LEU A 70 8.14 3.60 0.84
CA LEU A 70 7.98 4.19 -0.50
C LEU A 70 7.35 5.59 -0.42
N GLY A 71 6.31 5.78 0.39
CA GLY A 71 5.68 7.08 0.59
C GLY A 71 6.64 8.11 1.20
N LEU A 72 7.41 7.72 2.23
CA LEU A 72 8.39 8.59 2.87
C LEU A 72 9.55 8.93 1.94
N LEU A 73 10.10 7.96 1.19
CA LEU A 73 11.15 8.20 0.21
C LEU A 73 10.69 9.19 -0.87
N ALA A 74 9.45 9.08 -1.35
CA ALA A 74 8.90 10.02 -2.32
C ALA A 74 8.76 11.44 -1.76
N ILE A 75 8.35 11.59 -0.49
CA ILE A 75 8.27 12.89 0.20
C ILE A 75 9.66 13.49 0.43
N LEU A 76 10.63 12.68 0.89
CA LEU A 76 11.99 13.12 1.18
C LEU A 76 12.76 13.49 -0.09
N ALA A 77 12.54 12.76 -1.20
CA ALA A 77 13.16 13.08 -2.49
C ALA A 77 12.85 14.51 -2.94
N HIS A 78 11.65 15.03 -2.61
CA HIS A 78 11.27 16.40 -2.90
C HIS A 78 12.11 17.44 -2.13
N ARG A 79 12.56 17.10 -0.92
CA ARG A 79 13.38 17.94 -0.03
C ARG A 79 14.89 17.68 -0.15
N SER A 80 15.33 16.91 -1.15
CA SER A 80 16.73 16.47 -1.27
C SER A 80 17.73 17.63 -1.45
N PRO A 81 18.97 17.52 -0.89
CA PRO A 81 20.04 18.49 -1.11
C PRO A 81 20.42 18.63 -2.59
N THR A 82 20.98 19.77 -2.97
CA THR A 82 21.29 20.13 -4.37
C THR A 82 22.20 19.12 -5.09
N ILE A 83 23.10 18.46 -4.36
CA ILE A 83 24.00 17.41 -4.87
C ILE A 83 23.23 16.18 -5.36
N PHE A 84 22.16 15.80 -4.66
CA PHE A 84 21.29 14.69 -5.06
C PHE A 84 20.37 15.08 -6.21
N LYS A 85 19.97 16.35 -6.32
CA LYS A 85 19.18 16.84 -7.46
C LYS A 85 19.90 16.65 -8.79
N SER A 86 21.22 16.90 -8.85
CA SER A 86 21.99 16.64 -10.08
C SER A 86 22.05 15.16 -10.45
N PHE A 87 22.14 14.26 -9.46
CA PHE A 87 22.10 12.82 -9.69
C PHE A 87 20.72 12.37 -10.21
N PHE A 88 19.65 12.83 -9.56
CA PHE A 88 18.28 12.54 -9.98
C PHE A 88 17.97 13.09 -11.38
N ALA A 89 18.51 14.25 -11.74
CA ALA A 89 18.35 14.80 -13.08
C ALA A 89 19.05 13.94 -14.15
N ARG A 90 20.25 13.43 -13.85
CA ARG A 90 21.05 12.60 -14.77
C ARG A 90 20.47 11.20 -14.98
N HIS A 91 19.91 10.59 -13.94
CA HIS A 91 19.36 9.22 -13.98
C HIS A 91 17.83 9.15 -13.88
N ASN A 92 17.13 10.24 -14.21
CA ASN A 92 15.69 10.38 -14.02
C ASN A 92 14.87 9.23 -14.65
N THR A 93 15.25 8.77 -15.85
CA THR A 93 14.52 7.69 -16.54
C THR A 93 14.65 6.36 -15.80
N LEU A 94 15.87 6.02 -15.37
CA LEU A 94 16.16 4.80 -14.61
C LEU A 94 15.49 4.84 -13.23
N LEU A 95 15.57 5.96 -12.53
CA LEU A 95 14.91 6.16 -11.23
C LEU A 95 13.40 6.03 -11.35
N ALA A 96 12.80 6.64 -12.38
CA ALA A 96 11.36 6.53 -12.59
C ALA A 96 10.95 5.10 -12.98
N ALA A 97 11.74 4.39 -13.79
CA ALA A 97 11.45 3.00 -14.16
C ALA A 97 11.54 2.08 -12.94
N THR A 98 12.61 2.18 -12.14
CA THR A 98 12.79 1.39 -10.91
C THR A 98 11.70 1.69 -9.89
N HIS A 99 11.38 2.96 -9.65
CA HIS A 99 10.29 3.35 -8.75
C HIS A 99 8.93 2.82 -9.22
N SER A 100 8.63 2.89 -10.53
CA SER A 100 7.39 2.33 -11.09
C SER A 100 7.33 0.81 -10.98
N LEU A 101 8.43 0.10 -11.20
CA LEU A 101 8.49 -1.37 -11.02
C LEU A 101 8.26 -1.77 -9.56
N ILE A 102 8.90 -1.06 -8.63
CA ILE A 102 8.72 -1.31 -7.19
C ILE A 102 7.28 -1.01 -6.76
N LEU A 103 6.69 0.09 -7.22
CA LEU A 103 5.29 0.41 -6.96
C LEU A 103 4.33 -0.62 -7.56
N GLY A 104 4.61 -1.12 -8.76
CA GLY A 104 3.81 -2.17 -9.39
C GLY A 104 3.87 -3.49 -8.62
N ALA A 105 5.06 -3.92 -8.24
CA ALA A 105 5.24 -5.11 -7.39
C ALA A 105 4.55 -4.95 -6.02
N ALA A 106 4.68 -3.77 -5.40
CA ALA A 106 4.02 -3.45 -4.15
C ALA A 106 2.49 -3.46 -4.29
N ALA A 107 1.94 -2.89 -5.37
CA ALA A 107 0.50 -2.89 -5.62
C ALA A 107 -0.08 -4.31 -5.73
N ILE A 108 0.65 -5.21 -6.40
CA ILE A 108 0.28 -6.63 -6.49
C ILE A 108 0.34 -7.28 -5.10
N ALA A 109 1.42 -7.05 -4.34
CA ALA A 109 1.55 -7.59 -2.99
C ALA A 109 0.42 -7.10 -2.06
N PHE A 110 0.03 -5.83 -2.13
CA PHE A 110 -1.10 -5.29 -1.36
C PHE A 110 -2.43 -5.92 -1.79
N ALA A 111 -2.65 -6.12 -3.09
CA ALA A 111 -3.85 -6.81 -3.56
C ALA A 111 -3.89 -8.27 -3.05
N GLN A 112 -2.75 -8.97 -3.04
CA GLN A 112 -2.66 -10.32 -2.47
C GLN A 112 -2.96 -10.33 -0.97
N CYS A 113 -2.43 -9.37 -0.19
CA CYS A 113 -2.74 -9.24 1.23
C CYS A 113 -4.22 -8.92 1.49
N SER A 114 -4.84 -8.11 0.63
CA SER A 114 -6.28 -7.82 0.67
C SER A 114 -7.11 -9.08 0.43
N LEU A 115 -6.77 -9.88 -0.59
CA LEU A 115 -7.42 -11.16 -0.89
C LEU A 115 -7.22 -12.18 0.25
N LEU A 116 -6.03 -12.24 0.83
CA LEU A 116 -5.75 -13.09 1.98
C LEU A 116 -6.63 -12.69 3.18
N ALA A 117 -6.67 -11.41 3.53
CA ALA A 117 -7.52 -10.89 4.61
C ALA A 117 -9.02 -11.18 4.34
N SER A 118 -9.45 -11.10 3.08
CA SER A 118 -10.81 -11.45 2.66
C SER A 118 -11.11 -12.93 2.89
N ARG A 119 -10.23 -13.84 2.44
CA ARG A 119 -10.39 -15.29 2.63
C ARG A 119 -10.47 -15.66 4.10
N LEU A 120 -9.51 -15.19 4.90
CA LEU A 120 -9.52 -15.40 6.36
C LEU A 120 -10.81 -14.87 6.99
N SER A 121 -11.34 -13.73 6.51
CA SER A 121 -12.59 -13.19 7.05
C SER A 121 -13.80 -14.09 6.75
N ILE A 122 -13.85 -14.69 5.56
CA ILE A 122 -14.93 -15.61 5.17
C ILE A 122 -14.86 -16.89 6.01
N ASP A 123 -13.66 -17.41 6.25
CA ASP A 123 -13.47 -18.63 7.05
C ASP A 123 -13.94 -18.44 8.51
N ILE A 124 -13.86 -17.21 9.03
CA ILE A 124 -14.25 -16.88 10.42
C ILE A 124 -15.71 -16.44 10.55
N GLU A 125 -16.35 -16.05 9.45
CA GLU A 125 -17.72 -15.54 9.43
C GLU A 125 -18.75 -16.46 10.12
N PRO A 126 -18.75 -17.80 9.91
CA PRO A 126 -19.72 -18.68 10.58
C PRO A 126 -19.60 -18.63 12.11
N TYR A 127 -18.37 -18.51 12.63
CA TYR A 127 -18.09 -18.43 14.06
C TYR A 127 -18.43 -17.06 14.63
N ALA A 128 -18.25 -15.99 13.86
CA ALA A 128 -18.66 -14.64 14.25
C ALA A 128 -20.19 -14.51 14.36
N LEU A 129 -20.94 -15.20 13.51
CA LEU A 129 -22.41 -15.09 13.46
C LEU A 129 -23.13 -16.09 14.35
N ASN A 130 -22.64 -17.34 14.43
CA ASN A 130 -23.32 -18.44 15.12
C ASN A 130 -22.39 -19.19 16.08
N GLY A 131 -21.28 -18.58 16.49
CA GLY A 131 -20.34 -19.19 17.43
C GLY A 131 -20.99 -19.52 18.77
N THR A 132 -20.65 -20.68 19.32
CA THR A 132 -20.99 -21.04 20.70
C THR A 132 -19.72 -21.55 21.37
N PRO A 133 -19.44 -21.18 22.63
CA PRO A 133 -20.20 -20.26 23.52
C PRO A 133 -20.09 -18.77 23.15
N GLN A 134 -20.90 -17.89 23.74
CA GLN A 134 -20.96 -16.44 23.42
C GLN A 134 -19.59 -15.74 23.44
N ASN A 135 -18.75 -16.05 24.44
CA ASN A 135 -17.41 -15.47 24.53
C ASN A 135 -16.54 -15.79 23.29
N PHE A 136 -16.73 -16.96 22.68
CA PHE A 136 -16.05 -17.35 21.46
C PHE A 136 -16.63 -16.64 20.22
N GLN A 137 -17.94 -16.45 20.19
CA GLN A 137 -18.61 -15.65 19.16
C GLN A 137 -18.12 -14.20 19.16
N ASP A 138 -18.08 -13.57 20.32
CA ASP A 138 -17.66 -12.17 20.46
C ASP A 138 -16.20 -11.99 20.04
N ALA A 139 -15.32 -12.94 20.41
CA ALA A 139 -13.94 -13.01 19.96
C ALA A 139 -13.83 -13.16 18.43
N SER A 140 -14.62 -14.06 17.85
CA SER A 140 -14.65 -14.29 16.40
C SER A 140 -15.17 -13.08 15.64
N CYS A 141 -16.20 -12.39 16.14
CA CYS A 141 -16.73 -11.16 15.58
C CYS A 141 -15.70 -10.02 15.62
N TRP A 142 -15.02 -9.86 16.76
CA TRP A 142 -13.97 -8.87 16.93
C TRP A 142 -12.82 -9.06 15.93
N TYR A 143 -12.46 -10.31 15.65
CA TYR A 143 -11.41 -10.65 14.70
C TYR A 143 -11.88 -10.49 13.24
N PHE A 144 -13.08 -10.97 12.92
CA PHE A 144 -13.73 -10.80 11.62
C PHE A 144 -13.72 -9.33 11.16
N LEU A 145 -14.13 -8.40 12.02
CA LEU A 145 -14.16 -6.97 11.70
C LEU A 145 -12.78 -6.41 11.36
N ARG A 146 -11.71 -6.86 12.04
CA ARG A 146 -10.34 -6.41 11.77
C ARG A 146 -9.75 -7.00 10.51
N LEU A 147 -10.11 -8.23 10.15
CA LEU A 147 -9.76 -8.82 8.87
C LEU A 147 -10.43 -8.06 7.72
N ARG A 148 -11.72 -7.72 7.85
CA ARG A 148 -12.44 -6.89 6.87
C ARG A 148 -11.85 -5.48 6.77
N ALA A 149 -11.45 -4.88 7.89
CA ALA A 149 -10.74 -3.59 7.89
C ALA A 149 -9.39 -3.70 7.19
N SER A 150 -8.59 -4.74 7.47
CA SER A 150 -7.30 -4.99 6.81
C SER A 150 -7.46 -5.21 5.31
N MET A 151 -8.48 -5.97 4.89
CA MET A 151 -8.83 -6.16 3.48
C MET A 151 -9.05 -4.82 2.77
N ALA A 152 -9.86 -3.93 3.36
CA ALA A 152 -10.14 -2.62 2.79
C ALA A 152 -8.89 -1.74 2.74
N LEU A 153 -8.10 -1.71 3.82
CA LEU A 153 -6.87 -0.91 3.91
C LEU A 153 -5.81 -1.36 2.89
N PHE A 154 -5.57 -2.68 2.77
CA PHE A 154 -4.68 -3.21 1.74
C PHE A 154 -5.19 -2.94 0.32
N GLY A 155 -6.50 -3.04 0.11
CA GLY A 155 -7.12 -2.67 -1.17
C GLY A 155 -6.86 -1.21 -1.53
N LEU A 156 -7.05 -0.29 -0.59
CA LEU A 156 -6.78 1.14 -0.77
C LEU A 156 -5.29 1.42 -1.02
N GLN A 157 -4.39 0.73 -0.31
CA GLN A 157 -2.94 0.84 -0.57
C GLN A 157 -2.58 0.41 -1.99
N SER A 158 -3.18 -0.67 -2.50
CA SER A 158 -2.99 -1.11 -3.89
C SER A 158 -3.46 -0.04 -4.88
N VAL A 159 -4.65 0.54 -4.66
CA VAL A 159 -5.19 1.62 -5.50
C VAL A 159 -4.26 2.85 -5.47
N PHE A 160 -3.74 3.23 -4.30
CA PHE A 160 -2.84 4.38 -4.20
C PHE A 160 -1.51 4.13 -4.89
N ALA A 161 -0.95 2.92 -4.79
CA ALA A 161 0.27 2.54 -5.51
C ALA A 161 0.08 2.58 -7.03
N LEU A 162 -1.06 2.10 -7.54
CA LEU A 162 -1.40 2.18 -8.95
C LEU A 162 -1.65 3.64 -9.39
N ALA A 163 -2.31 4.44 -8.57
CA ALA A 163 -2.53 5.86 -8.85
C ALA A 163 -1.18 6.60 -8.96
N GLN A 164 -0.25 6.38 -8.02
CA GLN A 164 1.11 6.92 -8.08
C GLN A 164 1.82 6.54 -9.38
N MET A 165 1.69 5.27 -9.80
CA MET A 165 2.26 4.79 -11.07
C MET A 165 1.63 5.49 -12.29
N GLY A 166 0.30 5.64 -12.31
CA GLY A 166 -0.44 6.33 -13.38
C GLY A 166 0.02 7.77 -13.56
N PHE A 167 0.12 8.54 -12.46
CA PHE A 167 0.58 9.93 -12.51
C PHE A 167 2.04 10.07 -12.96
N LEU A 168 2.91 9.09 -12.61
CA LEU A 168 4.29 9.06 -13.09
C LEU A 168 4.39 8.80 -14.59
N TYR A 169 3.53 7.92 -15.14
CA TYR A 169 3.51 7.59 -16.57
C TYR A 169 2.97 8.75 -17.42
N SER A 170 1.85 9.37 -17.02
CA SER A 170 1.29 10.54 -17.73
C SER A 170 2.28 11.71 -17.80
N ARG A 171 3.20 11.84 -16.83
CA ARG A 171 4.25 12.88 -16.85
C ARG A 171 5.35 12.61 -17.87
N LYS A 172 5.64 11.34 -18.19
CA LYS A 172 6.65 10.96 -19.20
C LYS A 172 6.13 11.23 -20.61
N GLU A 173 4.91 10.85 -20.95
CA GLU A 173 4.31 11.14 -22.26
C GLU A 173 4.29 12.64 -22.57
N ILE A 174 3.89 13.48 -21.61
CA ILE A 174 3.86 14.94 -21.78
C ILE A 174 5.27 15.51 -22.03
N ARG A 175 6.31 14.96 -21.38
CA ARG A 175 7.69 15.42 -21.56
C ARG A 175 8.30 14.93 -22.87
N PHE A 176 7.98 13.71 -23.31
CA PHE A 176 8.41 13.18 -24.61
C PHE A 176 7.77 13.95 -25.76
N MET A 177 6.45 14.18 -25.74
CA MET A 177 5.76 15.02 -26.73
C MET A 177 6.31 16.45 -26.79
N GLY A 178 6.66 17.04 -25.64
CA GLY A 178 7.25 18.38 -25.60
C GLY A 178 8.64 18.46 -26.23
N ILE A 179 9.48 17.44 -26.06
CA ILE A 179 10.83 17.39 -26.64
C ILE A 179 10.78 17.14 -28.15
N THR A 180 9.91 16.22 -28.61
CA THR A 180 9.72 16.01 -30.05
C THR A 180 9.19 17.27 -30.73
N HIS A 181 8.18 17.95 -30.17
CA HIS A 181 7.68 19.21 -30.76
C HIS A 181 8.75 20.31 -30.84
N GLN A 182 9.65 20.40 -29.85
CA GLN A 182 10.71 21.40 -29.84
C GLN A 182 11.86 21.06 -30.81
N GLN A 183 12.07 19.78 -31.12
CA GLN A 183 13.00 19.34 -32.17
C GLN A 183 12.42 19.57 -33.56
N TYR A 184 11.13 19.28 -33.80
CA TYR A 184 10.48 19.57 -35.10
C TYR A 184 10.38 21.07 -35.38
N ALA A 185 10.06 21.90 -34.38
CA ALA A 185 10.03 23.36 -34.53
C ALA A 185 11.40 23.99 -34.83
N LYS A 186 12.51 23.30 -34.54
CA LYS A 186 13.87 23.73 -34.92
C LYS A 186 14.28 23.30 -36.33
N ILE A 187 13.60 22.29 -36.91
CA ILE A 187 13.89 21.76 -38.24
C ILE A 187 13.14 22.56 -39.32
N GLU A 188 11.99 23.15 -39.00
CA GLU A 188 11.23 24.03 -39.93
C GLU A 188 11.74 25.48 -40.00
N LEU A 189 12.83 25.81 -39.31
CA LEU A 189 13.45 27.15 -39.30
C LEU A 189 14.74 27.23 -40.14
N PHE A 190 14.99 26.24 -41.01
CA PHE A 190 16.05 26.24 -42.02
C PHE A 190 15.49 25.96 -43.40
#